data_AF-A0A7C9CV76-F1
#
_entry.id   AF-A0A7C9CV76-F1
#
_cell.length_a   1.000
_cell.length_b   1.000
_cell.length_c   1.000
_cell.angle_alpha   90.00
_cell.angle_beta   90.00
_cell.angle_gamma   90.00
#
_symmetry.space_group_name_H-M   'P 1'
#
loop_
_entity.id
_entity.type
_entity.pdbx_description
1 polymer ?
#
loop_
_entity_poly.entity_id
_entity_poly.type
_entity_poly.pdbx_seq_one_letter_code
_entity_poly.pdbx_strand_id
1 'polypeptide(L)'
;MNYRAWNHRCWLISYMSSRQVLHEFDTSRYWAALHVADSSCFHYRRKLLLQMLADASEQQNAVACSSQLKLLRKLWKDELDWNEMLIRRYIGREALWLHRRFLSVGWLKHFGAIEQNPTEAGEANNHVKVFLDYELSLLQDCLNLPESEFEDVQSQSIHAASYMLRLNWEICSCSSIDLNQKRSVSDLRELLDRLCPEKSIIWDHLTTKLY
;
A
#
# COMPACT_ATOMS: atom_id res chain seq x y z
N MET A 1 9.58 -2.73 -21.49
CA MET A 1 9.66 -3.49 -20.22
C MET A 1 10.10 -4.91 -20.54
N ASN A 2 11.17 -5.44 -19.91
CA ASN A 2 11.67 -6.80 -20.18
C ASN A 2 11.13 -7.78 -19.13
N TYR A 3 9.94 -8.33 -19.40
CA TYR A 3 9.26 -9.26 -18.50
C TYR A 3 10.11 -10.49 -18.16
N ARG A 4 10.86 -11.04 -19.12
CA ARG A 4 11.69 -12.23 -18.92
C ARG A 4 12.83 -11.96 -17.94
N ALA A 5 13.50 -10.81 -18.07
CA ALA A 5 14.56 -10.42 -17.15
C ALA A 5 14.04 -10.22 -15.72
N TRP A 6 12.92 -9.50 -15.55
CA TRP A 6 12.32 -9.32 -14.23
C TRP A 6 11.84 -10.62 -13.61
N ASN A 7 11.24 -11.52 -14.40
CA ASN A 7 10.81 -12.82 -13.92
C ASN A 7 12.00 -13.69 -13.46
N HIS A 8 13.10 -13.68 -14.21
CA HIS A 8 14.33 -14.35 -13.80
C HIS A 8 14.91 -13.77 -12.50
N ARG A 9 14.91 -12.43 -12.35
CA ARG A 9 15.32 -11.79 -11.08
C ARG A 9 14.43 -12.20 -9.91
N CYS A 10 13.11 -12.26 -10.11
CA CYS A 10 12.18 -12.75 -9.10
C CYS A 10 12.47 -14.19 -8.69
N TRP A 11 12.78 -15.06 -9.65
CA TRP A 11 13.15 -16.46 -9.38
C TRP A 11 14.43 -16.56 -8.54
N LEU A 12 15.42 -15.68 -8.78
CA LEU A 12 16.67 -15.69 -8.01
C LEU A 12 16.49 -15.32 -6.53
N ILE A 13 15.42 -14.60 -6.16
CA ILE A 13 15.20 -14.15 -4.78
C ILE A 13 15.22 -15.33 -3.78
N SER A 14 14.65 -16.48 -4.14
CA SER A 14 14.62 -17.66 -3.25
C SER A 14 16.00 -18.26 -2.97
N TYR A 15 17.02 -17.87 -3.72
CA TYR A 15 18.41 -18.32 -3.55
C TYR A 15 19.30 -17.25 -2.91
N MET A 16 18.75 -16.04 -2.65
CA MET A 16 19.50 -14.93 -2.08
C MET A 16 19.50 -15.00 -0.55
N SER A 17 20.62 -14.62 0.06
CA SER A 17 20.66 -14.33 1.50
C SER A 17 19.91 -13.05 1.84
N SER A 18 19.45 -12.90 3.08
CA SER A 18 18.73 -11.68 3.53
C SER A 18 19.54 -10.39 3.29
N ARG A 19 20.87 -10.45 3.37
CA ARG A 19 21.77 -9.32 3.06
C ARG A 19 21.73 -8.94 1.58
N GLN A 20 21.69 -9.94 0.68
CA GLN A 20 21.57 -9.70 -0.76
C GLN A 20 20.19 -9.16 -1.11
N VAL A 21 19.12 -9.69 -0.50
CA VAL A 21 17.75 -9.18 -0.67
C VAL A 21 17.66 -7.71 -0.26
N LEU A 22 18.28 -7.32 0.86
CA LEU A 22 18.34 -5.93 1.30
C LEU A 22 19.13 -5.04 0.33
N HIS A 23 20.28 -5.52 -0.13
CA HIS A 23 21.08 -4.79 -1.12
C HIS A 23 20.32 -4.56 -2.44
N GLU A 24 19.63 -5.58 -2.94
CA GLU A 24 18.76 -5.49 -4.13
C GLU A 24 17.59 -4.53 -3.92
N PHE A 25 17.02 -4.50 -2.71
CA PHE A 25 15.96 -3.57 -2.36
C PHE A 25 16.44 -2.11 -2.38
N ASP A 26 17.61 -1.83 -1.83
CA ASP A 26 18.16 -0.48 -1.84
C ASP A 26 18.58 -0.03 -3.24
N THR A 27 19.28 -0.88 -3.98
CA THR A 27 19.76 -0.56 -5.34
C THR A 27 18.63 -0.39 -6.36
N SER A 28 17.57 -1.20 -6.26
CA SER A 28 16.41 -1.06 -7.16
C SER A 28 15.60 0.22 -6.93
N ARG A 29 15.80 0.93 -5.81
CA ARG A 29 15.07 2.17 -5.49
C ARG A 29 15.37 3.28 -6.50
N TYR A 30 16.63 3.42 -6.90
CA TYR A 30 17.03 4.40 -7.92
C TYR A 30 16.37 4.11 -9.27
N TRP A 31 16.39 2.85 -9.70
CA TRP A 31 15.76 2.43 -10.95
C TRP A 31 14.26 2.72 -10.95
N ALA A 32 13.56 2.39 -9.86
CA ALA A 32 12.13 2.61 -9.71
C ALA A 32 11.76 4.10 -9.67
N ALA A 33 12.60 4.96 -9.06
CA ALA A 33 12.42 6.41 -9.08
C ALA A 33 12.52 7.01 -10.50
N LEU A 34 13.40 6.45 -11.33
CA LEU A 34 13.60 6.87 -12.71
C LEU A 34 12.53 6.30 -13.65
N HIS A 35 12.09 5.06 -13.40
CA HIS A 35 11.14 4.32 -14.24
C HIS A 35 9.83 4.07 -13.50
N VAL A 36 9.14 5.14 -13.15
CA VAL A 36 7.92 5.12 -12.32
C VAL A 36 6.76 4.35 -12.95
N ALA A 37 6.74 4.22 -14.28
CA ALA A 37 5.75 3.42 -14.99
C ALA A 37 6.11 1.92 -15.06
N ASP A 38 7.30 1.51 -14.59
CA ASP A 38 7.74 0.11 -14.63
C ASP A 38 7.08 -0.72 -13.52
N SER A 39 5.88 -1.24 -13.81
CA SER A 39 5.13 -2.12 -12.91
C SER A 39 5.89 -3.39 -12.54
N SER A 40 6.77 -3.90 -13.42
CA SER A 40 7.59 -5.08 -13.12
C SER A 40 8.67 -4.79 -12.08
N CYS A 41 9.24 -3.59 -12.10
CA CYS A 41 10.18 -3.15 -11.06
C CYS A 41 9.50 -3.08 -9.69
N PHE A 42 8.31 -2.46 -9.60
CA PHE A 42 7.55 -2.45 -8.35
C PHE A 42 7.12 -3.86 -7.92
N HIS A 43 6.79 -4.76 -8.85
CA HIS A 43 6.53 -6.16 -8.52
C HIS A 43 7.75 -6.84 -7.89
N TYR A 44 8.94 -6.64 -8.47
CA TYR A 44 10.19 -7.15 -7.93
C TYR A 44 10.46 -6.63 -6.50
N ARG A 45 10.28 -5.32 -6.27
CA ARG A 45 10.41 -4.72 -4.93
C ARG A 45 9.45 -5.35 -3.90
N ARG A 46 8.20 -5.61 -4.29
CA ARG A 46 7.23 -6.30 -3.42
C ARG A 46 7.69 -7.72 -3.06
N LYS A 47 8.27 -8.45 -4.03
CA LYS A 47 8.82 -9.79 -3.80
C LYS A 47 10.00 -9.77 -2.82
N LEU A 48 10.88 -8.77 -2.91
CA LEU A 48 11.97 -8.58 -1.94
C LEU A 48 11.43 -8.34 -0.52
N LEU A 49 10.44 -7.46 -0.36
CA LEU A 49 9.81 -7.20 0.95
C LEU A 49 9.14 -8.46 1.54
N LEU A 50 8.45 -9.24 0.71
CA LEU A 50 7.84 -10.51 1.13
C LEU A 50 8.90 -11.53 1.56
N GLN A 51 10.03 -11.61 0.85
CA GLN A 51 11.13 -12.50 1.24
C GLN A 51 11.71 -12.09 2.60
N MET A 52 11.96 -10.80 2.82
CA MET A 52 12.45 -10.31 4.12
C MET A 52 11.48 -10.61 5.26
N LEU A 53 10.17 -10.55 4.99
CA LEU A 53 9.14 -10.89 5.96
C LEU A 53 9.12 -12.39 6.28
N ALA A 54 9.25 -13.25 5.26
CA ALA A 54 9.36 -14.69 5.44
C ALA A 54 10.61 -15.05 6.28
N ASP A 55 11.77 -14.49 5.93
CA ASP A 55 13.01 -14.68 6.66
C ASP A 55 12.89 -14.26 8.14
N ALA A 56 12.16 -13.18 8.44
CA ALA A 56 11.93 -12.72 9.80
C ALA A 56 11.00 -13.66 10.61
N SER A 57 10.10 -14.38 9.92
CA SER A 57 9.17 -15.33 10.56
C SER A 57 9.78 -16.71 10.84
N GLU A 58 10.79 -17.12 10.06
CA GLU A 58 11.45 -18.43 10.19
C GLU A 58 12.54 -18.48 11.28
N GLN A 59 12.97 -17.32 11.79
CA GLN A 59 14.02 -17.24 12.80
C GLN A 59 13.54 -17.66 14.19
N GLN A 60 14.10 -18.77 14.70
CA GLN A 60 13.76 -19.36 16.00
C GLN A 60 14.22 -18.52 17.22
N ASN A 61 15.12 -17.56 17.05
CA ASN A 61 15.62 -16.71 18.13
C ASN A 61 14.71 -15.48 18.33
N ALA A 62 13.88 -15.49 19.38
CA ALA A 62 12.91 -14.44 19.69
C ALA A 62 13.51 -13.02 19.75
N VAL A 63 14.72 -12.85 20.29
CA VAL A 63 15.40 -11.54 20.38
C VAL A 63 15.83 -11.04 19.00
N ALA A 64 16.42 -11.90 18.17
CA ALA A 64 16.84 -11.55 16.81
C ALA A 64 15.61 -11.24 15.92
N CYS A 65 14.56 -12.05 16.01
CA CYS A 65 13.29 -11.86 15.32
C CYS A 65 12.68 -10.47 15.65
N SER A 66 12.68 -10.09 16.94
CA SER A 66 12.16 -8.77 17.36
C SER A 66 12.93 -7.59 16.75
N SER A 67 14.27 -7.72 16.61
CA SER A 67 15.11 -6.67 16.02
C SER A 67 14.92 -6.57 14.50
N GLN A 68 14.75 -7.71 13.83
CA GLN A 68 14.55 -7.78 12.39
C GLN A 68 13.16 -7.28 11.98
N LEU A 69 12.12 -7.58 12.76
CA LEU A 69 10.78 -7.03 12.56
C LEU A 69 10.74 -5.51 12.78
N LYS A 70 11.49 -4.98 13.75
CA LYS A 70 11.64 -3.52 13.94
C LYS A 70 12.31 -2.86 12.73
N LEU A 71 13.37 -3.48 12.21
CA LEU A 71 14.05 -2.99 10.99
C LEU A 71 13.09 -3.04 9.79
N LEU A 72 12.38 -4.15 9.59
CA LEU A 72 11.43 -4.31 8.50
C LEU A 72 10.28 -3.31 8.59
N ARG A 73 9.75 -3.06 9.80
CA ARG A 73 8.74 -2.01 10.04
C ARG A 73 9.26 -0.64 9.61
N LYS A 74 10.51 -0.30 9.96
CA LYS A 74 11.12 0.96 9.53
C LYS A 74 11.24 1.05 8.01
N LEU A 75 11.79 0.01 7.37
CA LEU A 75 11.93 -0.05 5.90
C LEU A 75 10.58 0.07 5.19
N TRP A 76 9.54 -0.57 5.72
CA TRP A 76 8.20 -0.51 5.15
C TRP A 76 7.60 0.90 5.27
N LYS A 77 7.81 1.58 6.40
CA LYS A 77 7.40 2.98 6.58
C LYS A 77 8.16 3.91 5.63
N ASP A 78 9.48 3.74 5.53
CA ASP A 78 10.32 4.51 4.60
C ASP A 78 9.87 4.31 3.13
N GLU A 79 9.41 3.11 2.77
CA GLU A 79 8.87 2.80 1.45
C GLU A 79 7.49 3.43 1.22
N LEU A 80 6.62 3.45 2.23
CA LEU A 80 5.35 4.19 2.19
C LEU A 80 5.61 5.67 1.95
N ASP A 81 6.42 6.32 2.78
CA ASP A 81 6.72 7.76 2.67
C ASP A 81 7.33 8.10 1.30
N TRP A 82 8.20 7.23 0.79
CA TRP A 82 8.78 7.38 -0.54
C TRP A 82 7.76 7.19 -1.68
N ASN A 83 6.87 6.22 -1.55
CA ASN A 83 5.81 6.00 -2.53
C ASN A 83 4.84 7.19 -2.57
N GLU A 84 4.50 7.79 -1.42
CA GLU A 84 3.72 9.02 -1.37
C GLU A 84 4.41 10.16 -2.14
N MET A 85 5.70 10.38 -1.89
CA MET A 85 6.49 11.39 -2.61
C MET A 85 6.42 11.16 -4.14
N LEU A 86 6.49 9.91 -4.60
CA LEU A 86 6.36 9.58 -6.02
C LEU A 86 4.95 9.84 -6.55
N ILE A 87 3.91 9.51 -5.79
CA ILE A 87 2.50 9.74 -6.18
C ILE A 87 2.23 11.23 -6.35
N ARG A 88 2.77 12.07 -5.45
CA ARG A 88 2.65 13.54 -5.53
C ARG A 88 3.43 14.12 -6.71
N ARG A 89 4.60 13.54 -7.04
CA ARG A 89 5.48 14.03 -8.12
C ARG A 89 5.06 13.55 -9.51
N TYR A 90 4.54 12.33 -9.62
CA TYR A 90 4.21 11.67 -10.88
C TYR A 90 2.73 11.28 -10.89
N ILE A 91 1.91 12.27 -11.21
CA ILE A 91 0.44 12.19 -11.24
C ILE A 91 0.01 11.19 -12.33
N GLY A 92 -1.05 10.42 -12.07
CA GLY A 92 -1.70 9.55 -13.06
C GLY A 92 -1.00 8.20 -13.29
N ARG A 93 -0.02 7.82 -12.46
CA ARG A 93 0.71 6.56 -12.63
C ARG A 93 0.11 5.42 -11.81
N GLU A 94 -0.62 4.52 -12.47
CA GLU A 94 -1.26 3.35 -11.84
C GLU A 94 -0.29 2.48 -11.02
N ALA A 95 0.93 2.25 -11.54
CA ALA A 95 1.92 1.37 -10.91
C ALA A 95 2.24 1.78 -9.46
N LEU A 96 2.25 3.09 -9.18
CA LEU A 96 2.48 3.65 -7.85
C LEU A 96 1.34 3.33 -6.90
N TRP A 97 0.10 3.50 -7.33
CA TRP A 97 -1.10 3.21 -6.54
C TRP A 97 -1.25 1.71 -6.25
N LEU A 98 -0.94 0.87 -7.23
CA LEU A 98 -0.88 -0.59 -7.02
C LEU A 98 0.21 -0.96 -6.01
N HIS A 99 1.32 -0.21 -5.98
CA HIS A 99 2.38 -0.44 -5.01
C HIS A 99 1.97 0.05 -3.61
N ARG A 100 1.37 1.24 -3.50
CA ARG A 100 0.77 1.74 -2.27
C ARG A 100 -0.19 0.72 -1.69
N ARG A 101 -1.09 0.18 -2.50
CA ARG A 101 -2.05 -0.85 -2.09
C ARG A 101 -1.38 -2.05 -1.43
N PHE A 102 -0.32 -2.57 -2.04
CA PHE A 102 0.44 -3.68 -1.44
C PHE A 102 1.03 -3.27 -0.08
N LEU A 103 1.64 -2.08 -0.01
CA LEU A 103 2.26 -1.59 1.21
C LEU A 103 1.23 -1.38 2.32
N SER A 104 0.11 -0.71 2.06
CA SER A 104 -0.92 -0.42 3.06
C SER A 104 -1.58 -1.70 3.58
N VAL A 105 -1.93 -2.63 2.68
CA VAL A 105 -2.52 -3.91 3.08
C VAL A 105 -1.53 -4.76 3.87
N GLY A 106 -0.26 -4.83 3.43
CA GLY A 106 0.78 -5.54 4.17
C GLY A 106 1.08 -4.89 5.52
N TRP A 107 1.02 -3.56 5.61
CA TRP A 107 1.20 -2.83 6.86
C TRP A 107 0.12 -3.19 7.87
N LEU A 108 -1.14 -3.17 7.45
CA LEU A 108 -2.27 -3.54 8.31
C LEU A 108 -2.21 -5.01 8.74
N LYS A 109 -1.90 -5.93 7.83
CA LYS A 109 -1.84 -7.37 8.11
C LYS A 109 -0.69 -7.75 9.03
N HIS A 110 0.51 -7.19 8.79
CA HIS A 110 1.72 -7.62 9.48
C HIS A 110 2.10 -6.71 10.64
N PHE A 111 1.79 -5.42 10.63
CA PHE A 111 2.18 -4.51 11.70
C PHE A 111 0.99 -3.99 12.51
N GLY A 112 -0.22 -4.01 11.97
CA GLY A 112 -1.45 -3.66 12.69
C GLY A 112 -1.85 -4.67 13.78
N ALA A 113 -1.43 -5.94 13.65
CA ALA A 113 -1.76 -7.01 14.61
C ALA A 113 -0.61 -7.36 15.58
N ILE A 114 0.60 -6.80 15.45
CA ILE A 114 1.77 -7.17 16.27
C ILE A 114 1.72 -6.61 17.70
N GLU A 115 0.75 -5.76 18.05
CA GLU A 115 0.47 -5.37 19.44
C GLU A 115 -0.33 -6.45 20.20
N GLN A 116 0.03 -7.74 20.04
CA GLN A 116 -0.46 -8.80 20.92
C GLN A 116 0.33 -8.81 22.23
N ASN A 117 0.23 -7.71 22.97
CA ASN A 117 0.18 -7.78 24.43
C ASN A 117 -1.28 -7.49 24.83
N PRO A 118 -1.97 -8.42 25.52
CA PRO A 118 -3.42 -8.36 25.75
C PRO A 118 -3.91 -7.21 26.65
N THR A 119 -3.06 -6.22 26.97
CA THR A 119 -3.39 -5.07 27.82
C THR A 119 -3.72 -3.80 27.00
N GLU A 120 -3.40 -3.75 25.70
CA GLU A 120 -3.41 -2.50 24.89
C GLU A 120 -4.30 -2.58 23.62
N ALA A 121 -5.41 -3.33 23.66
CA ALA A 121 -6.36 -3.41 22.53
C ALA A 121 -6.92 -2.03 22.09
N GLY A 122 -6.81 -1.00 22.95
CA GLY A 122 -7.16 0.38 22.63
C GLY A 122 -6.12 1.13 21.80
N GLU A 123 -4.83 0.79 21.90
CA GLU A 123 -3.73 1.50 21.21
C GLU A 123 -3.53 0.99 19.77
N ALA A 124 -3.69 -0.32 19.54
CA ALA A 124 -3.64 -0.90 18.21
C ALA A 124 -4.73 -0.33 17.28
N ASN A 125 -5.95 -0.15 17.82
CA ASN A 125 -7.04 0.52 17.12
C ASN A 125 -6.72 1.99 16.82
N ASN A 126 -5.97 2.65 17.70
CA ASN A 126 -5.55 4.04 17.49
C ASN A 126 -4.51 4.14 16.37
N HIS A 127 -3.54 3.23 16.29
CA HIS A 127 -2.55 3.20 15.22
C HIS A 127 -3.13 2.93 13.84
N VAL A 128 -4.08 1.98 13.73
CA VAL A 128 -4.79 1.73 12.48
C VAL A 128 -5.63 2.94 12.07
N LYS A 129 -6.31 3.59 13.02
CA LYS A 129 -7.10 4.79 12.76
C LYS A 129 -6.22 5.95 12.28
N VAL A 130 -5.12 6.23 12.97
CA VAL A 130 -4.15 7.26 12.57
C VAL A 130 -3.61 7.01 11.16
N PHE A 131 -3.29 5.76 10.81
CA PHE A 131 -2.88 5.41 9.45
C PHE A 131 -3.98 5.71 8.42
N LEU A 132 -5.23 5.35 8.70
CA LEU A 132 -6.36 5.64 7.82
C LEU A 132 -6.60 7.14 7.66
N ASP A 133 -6.46 7.92 8.72
CA ASP A 133 -6.58 9.38 8.66
C ASP A 133 -5.50 9.99 7.74
N TYR A 134 -4.26 9.49 7.78
CA TYR A 134 -3.21 9.89 6.83
C TYR A 134 -3.53 9.50 5.38
N GLU A 135 -4.02 8.28 5.16
CA GLU A 135 -4.41 7.83 3.80
C GLU A 135 -5.58 8.65 3.24
N LEU A 136 -6.53 9.03 4.09
CA LEU A 136 -7.63 9.93 3.73
C LEU A 136 -7.13 11.32 3.38
N SER A 137 -6.16 11.87 4.14
CA SER A 137 -5.52 13.14 3.80
C SER A 137 -4.81 13.08 2.44
N LEU A 138 -4.10 11.99 2.15
CA LEU A 138 -3.44 11.80 0.86
C LEU A 138 -4.47 11.73 -0.28
N LEU A 139 -5.59 11.05 -0.08
CA LEU A 139 -6.70 11.01 -1.04
C LEU A 139 -7.22 12.43 -1.30
N GLN A 140 -7.51 13.20 -0.26
CA GLN A 140 -8.03 14.57 -0.39
C GLN A 140 -7.07 15.44 -1.21
N ASP A 141 -5.77 15.38 -0.93
CA ASP A 141 -4.76 16.12 -1.69
C ASP A 141 -4.73 15.71 -3.17
N CYS A 142 -4.91 14.42 -3.47
CA CYS A 142 -4.91 13.90 -4.85
C CYS A 142 -6.20 14.22 -5.61
N LEU A 143 -7.32 14.44 -4.90
CA LEU A 143 -8.61 14.81 -5.49
C LEU A 143 -8.74 16.32 -5.69
N ASN A 144 -8.14 17.13 -4.81
CA ASN A 144 -8.17 18.60 -4.86
C ASN A 144 -7.19 19.22 -5.87
N LEU A 145 -6.65 18.43 -6.80
CA LEU A 145 -5.81 18.95 -7.87
C LEU A 145 -6.64 19.84 -8.80
N PRO A 146 -6.10 20.98 -9.27
CA PRO A 146 -6.83 21.87 -10.17
C PRO A 146 -7.27 21.10 -11.41
N GLU A 147 -8.53 21.31 -11.82
CA GLU A 147 -9.02 20.74 -13.06
C GLU A 147 -8.10 21.13 -14.20
N SER A 148 -7.62 20.12 -14.88
CA SER A 148 -6.68 20.26 -15.96
C SER A 148 -7.20 19.43 -17.12
N GLU A 149 -6.99 19.93 -18.33
CA GLU A 149 -7.31 19.21 -19.58
C GLU A 149 -6.48 17.92 -19.74
N PHE A 150 -5.48 17.70 -18.88
CA PHE A 150 -4.62 16.53 -18.92
C PHE A 150 -5.27 15.30 -18.27
N GLU A 151 -5.31 14.20 -19.04
CA GLU A 151 -5.82 12.88 -18.65
C GLU A 151 -5.17 12.32 -17.36
N ASP A 152 -3.95 12.76 -17.04
CA ASP A 152 -3.22 12.35 -15.84
C ASP A 152 -3.94 12.72 -14.54
N VAL A 153 -4.62 13.87 -14.48
CA VAL A 153 -5.38 14.31 -13.28
C VAL A 153 -6.63 13.46 -13.10
N GLN A 154 -7.32 13.13 -14.20
CA GLN A 154 -8.46 12.23 -14.17
C GLN A 154 -8.04 10.82 -13.71
N SER A 155 -6.98 10.29 -14.33
CA SER A 155 -6.39 9.00 -13.98
C SER A 155 -5.97 8.94 -12.51
N GLN A 156 -5.37 10.01 -11.98
CA GLN A 156 -5.00 10.11 -10.56
C GLN A 156 -6.21 9.97 -9.63
N SER A 157 -7.29 10.70 -9.88
CA SER A 157 -8.49 10.59 -9.04
C SER A 157 -9.09 9.18 -9.07
N ILE A 158 -9.11 8.55 -10.25
CA ILE A 158 -9.61 7.18 -10.42
C ILE A 158 -8.77 6.19 -9.62
N HIS A 159 -7.45 6.28 -9.71
CA HIS A 159 -6.54 5.39 -9.00
C HIS A 159 -6.63 5.59 -7.48
N ALA A 160 -6.68 6.84 -7.01
CA ALA A 160 -6.80 7.18 -5.59
C ALA A 160 -8.09 6.62 -4.97
N ALA A 161 -9.22 6.83 -5.62
CA ALA A 161 -10.50 6.31 -5.15
C ALA A 161 -10.59 4.78 -5.23
N SER A 162 -10.11 4.17 -6.32
CA SER A 162 -10.04 2.71 -6.46
C SER A 162 -9.18 2.08 -5.36
N TYR A 163 -8.07 2.74 -5.01
CA TYR A 163 -7.22 2.34 -3.89
C TYR A 163 -7.98 2.39 -2.56
N MET A 164 -8.66 3.50 -2.25
CA MET A 164 -9.40 3.64 -0.98
C MET A 164 -10.56 2.65 -0.84
N LEU A 165 -11.35 2.46 -1.91
CA LEU A 165 -12.42 1.45 -1.92
C LEU A 165 -11.86 0.06 -1.64
N ARG A 166 -10.74 -0.28 -2.27
CA ARG A 166 -10.11 -1.59 -2.08
C ARG A 166 -9.48 -1.74 -0.71
N LEU A 167 -8.87 -0.69 -0.16
CA LEU A 167 -8.31 -0.70 1.19
C LEU A 167 -9.41 -0.92 2.23
N ASN A 168 -10.53 -0.21 2.11
CA ASN A 168 -11.68 -0.40 2.98
C ASN A 168 -12.22 -1.83 2.88
N TRP A 169 -12.32 -2.39 1.67
CA TRP A 169 -12.73 -3.78 1.49
C TRP A 169 -11.78 -4.78 2.16
N GLU A 170 -10.46 -4.59 2.03
CA GLU A 170 -9.46 -5.48 2.66
C GLU A 170 -9.51 -5.38 4.19
N ILE A 171 -9.79 -4.21 4.77
CA ILE A 171 -9.96 -4.02 6.22
C ILE A 171 -11.17 -4.79 6.71
N CYS A 172 -12.33 -4.61 6.06
CA CYS A 172 -13.56 -5.34 6.38
C CYS A 172 -13.41 -6.85 6.20
N SER A 173 -12.57 -7.29 5.26
CA SER A 173 -12.33 -8.72 4.99
C SER A 173 -11.32 -9.35 5.97
N CYS A 174 -10.41 -8.57 6.54
CA CYS A 174 -9.38 -9.05 7.45
C CYS A 174 -9.86 -9.06 8.93
N SER A 175 -10.98 -8.40 9.23
CA SER A 175 -11.53 -8.31 10.57
C SER A 175 -12.38 -9.54 10.93
N SER A 176 -11.81 -10.44 11.74
CA SER A 176 -12.52 -11.17 12.81
C SER A 176 -12.92 -10.24 13.97
N ILE A 177 -12.64 -8.95 13.84
CA ILE A 177 -12.94 -7.90 14.82
C ILE A 177 -14.32 -7.34 14.44
N ASP A 178 -15.27 -7.52 15.35
CA ASP A 178 -16.64 -7.02 15.24
C ASP A 178 -16.65 -5.49 15.38
N LEU A 179 -16.08 -4.80 14.39
CA LEU A 179 -16.33 -3.38 14.20
C LEU A 179 -17.65 -3.30 13.44
N ASN A 180 -18.60 -2.54 13.97
CA ASN A 180 -19.90 -2.19 13.36
C ASN A 180 -19.74 -1.41 12.01
N GLN A 181 -18.88 -1.87 11.10
CA GLN A 181 -18.45 -1.25 9.86
C GLN A 181 -19.31 -1.63 8.64
N LYS A 182 -20.49 -2.23 8.85
CA LYS A 182 -21.54 -2.25 7.82
C LYS A 182 -22.00 -0.82 7.41
N ARG A 183 -21.58 0.21 8.16
CA ARG A 183 -21.75 1.63 7.81
C ARG A 183 -20.72 2.17 6.79
N SER A 184 -19.51 1.62 6.68
CA SER A 184 -18.39 2.36 6.06
C SER A 184 -18.41 2.42 4.52
N VAL A 185 -18.96 1.44 3.83
CA VAL A 185 -18.97 1.44 2.34
C VAL A 185 -19.95 2.47 1.80
N SER A 186 -21.13 2.57 2.42
CA SER A 186 -22.14 3.59 2.12
C SER A 186 -21.66 4.98 2.54
N ASP A 187 -21.04 5.11 3.72
CA ASP A 187 -20.49 6.39 4.20
C ASP A 187 -19.29 6.85 3.35
N LEU A 188 -18.45 5.93 2.85
CA LEU A 188 -17.36 6.24 1.91
C LEU A 188 -17.87 6.61 0.53
N ARG A 189 -18.96 5.99 0.08
CA ARG A 189 -19.66 6.39 -1.14
C ARG A 189 -20.22 7.80 -0.99
N GLU A 190 -20.94 8.08 0.09
CA GLU A 190 -21.42 9.43 0.41
C GLU A 190 -20.26 10.43 0.56
N LEU A 191 -19.11 10.03 1.12
CA LEU A 191 -17.91 10.86 1.18
C LEU A 191 -17.31 11.14 -0.20
N LEU A 192 -17.21 10.13 -1.06
CA LEU A 192 -16.69 10.28 -2.43
C LEU A 192 -17.65 11.10 -3.31
N ASP A 193 -18.96 10.91 -3.15
CA ASP A 193 -20.00 11.69 -3.82
C ASP A 193 -20.05 13.14 -3.28
N ARG A 194 -19.82 13.35 -1.98
CA ARG A 194 -19.73 14.69 -1.37
C ARG A 194 -18.46 15.44 -1.75
N LEU A 195 -17.34 14.74 -1.91
CA LEU A 195 -16.04 15.33 -2.24
C LEU A 195 -15.88 15.58 -3.75
N CYS A 196 -16.50 14.79 -4.62
CA CYS A 196 -16.41 14.94 -6.08
C CYS A 196 -17.72 14.53 -6.78
N PRO A 197 -18.76 15.39 -6.76
CA PRO A 197 -20.06 15.08 -7.37
C PRO A 197 -19.98 14.86 -8.89
N GLU A 198 -19.01 15.49 -9.56
CA GLU A 198 -18.80 15.36 -11.01
C GLU A 198 -18.32 13.95 -11.44
N LYS A 199 -17.80 13.16 -10.50
CA LYS A 199 -17.25 11.82 -10.75
C LYS A 199 -18.14 10.69 -10.24
N SER A 200 -19.37 11.00 -9.80
CA SER A 200 -20.34 10.01 -9.29
C SER A 200 -20.60 8.87 -10.28
N ILE A 201 -20.65 9.17 -11.59
CA ILE A 201 -20.80 8.16 -12.66
C ILE A 201 -19.63 7.16 -12.70
N ILE A 202 -18.42 7.63 -12.41
CA ILE A 202 -17.20 6.80 -12.37
C ILE A 202 -17.22 5.91 -11.11
N TRP A 203 -17.73 6.44 -9.99
CA TRP A 203 -17.91 5.69 -8.75
C TRP A 203 -18.95 4.57 -8.91
N ASP A 204 -20.03 4.81 -9.66
CA ASP A 204 -21.03 3.80 -9.99
C ASP A 204 -20.43 2.63 -10.81
N HIS A 205 -19.51 2.90 -11.73
CA HIS A 205 -18.82 1.87 -12.53
C HIS A 205 -17.79 1.05 -11.72
N LEU A 206 -17.14 1.67 -10.74
CA LEU A 206 -16.15 1.01 -9.89
C LEU A 206 -16.81 0.15 -8.81
N THR A 207 -17.99 0.56 -8.32
CA THR A 207 -18.77 -0.20 -7.33
C THR A 207 -19.50 -1.39 -7.96
N THR A 208 -19.93 -1.33 -9.23
CA THR A 208 -20.54 -2.48 -9.91
C THR A 208 -19.57 -3.64 -10.15
N LYS A 209 -18.25 -3.40 -10.23
CA LYS A 209 -17.22 -4.46 -10.38
C LYS A 209 -16.80 -5.11 -9.06
N LEU A 210 -17.27 -4.61 -7.93
CA LEU A 210 -16.95 -5.12 -6.59
C LEU A 210 -18.05 -6.04 -6.02
N TYR A 211 -19.13 -6.28 -6.78
CA TYR A 211 -20.19 -7.24 -6.48
C TYR A 211 -20.14 -8.45 -7.42
#